data_AF-W7QPY0-F1
#
_entry.id   AF-W7QPY0-F1
#
_cell.length_a   1.000
_cell.length_b   1.000
_cell.length_c   1.000
_cell.angle_alpha   90.00
_cell.angle_beta   90.00
_cell.angle_gamma   90.00
#
_symmetry.space_group_name_H-M   'P 1'
#
loop_
_entity.id
_entity.type
_entity.pdbx_description
1 polymer ?
#
loop_
_entity_poly.entity_id
_entity_poly.type
_entity_poly.pdbx_seq_one_letter_code
_entity_poly.pdbx_strand_id
1 'polypeptide(L)'
;MNPDLDALKPYPFERLAALKAGVTPPAELKHVPLTIGEPQHAPFAAALATLQAHLPEMARYPATAGMPELRNAIAGWASRRFGLTGLDPEHQVLPVNGTREAIFAFVQAALDRTRPARVAVPNPFYQIYEAPPYSPAASRSTSTAAPRTTFARTSTPYQPIPGGRSSSSSSARRATPPAR
;
A
#
# COMPACT_ATOMS: atom_id res chain seq x y z
N MET A 1 23.76 -10.15 -12.61
CA MET A 1 22.52 -9.79 -11.88
C MET A 1 22.16 -8.34 -12.21
N ASN A 2 20.89 -7.91 -12.10
CA ASN A 2 20.48 -6.53 -12.40
C ASN A 2 21.11 -5.53 -11.41
N PRO A 3 21.95 -4.57 -11.85
CA PRO A 3 22.63 -3.62 -10.96
C PRO A 3 21.69 -2.68 -10.20
N ASP A 4 20.46 -2.49 -10.68
CA ASP A 4 19.45 -1.66 -9.99
C ASP A 4 18.97 -2.30 -8.67
N LEU A 5 19.24 -3.59 -8.45
CA LEU A 5 18.94 -4.25 -7.18
C LEU A 5 19.82 -3.73 -6.04
N ASP A 6 21.04 -3.27 -6.34
CA ASP A 6 21.98 -2.74 -5.35
C ASP A 6 21.53 -1.37 -4.81
N ALA A 7 20.63 -0.68 -5.52
CA ALA A 7 20.03 0.57 -5.10
C ALA A 7 18.86 0.38 -4.10
N LEU A 8 18.39 -0.85 -3.88
CA LEU A 8 17.33 -1.15 -2.93
C LEU A 8 17.85 -1.08 -1.50
N LYS A 9 17.13 -0.36 -0.64
CA LYS A 9 17.49 -0.25 0.77
C LYS A 9 16.98 -1.45 1.57
N PRO A 10 17.73 -1.88 2.61
CA PRO A 10 17.30 -2.92 3.52
C PRO A 10 16.02 -2.50 4.26
N TYR A 11 15.20 -3.48 4.63
CA TYR A 11 13.95 -3.21 5.31
C TYR A 11 14.20 -2.54 6.69
N PRO A 12 13.32 -1.62 7.15
CA PRO A 12 13.48 -0.96 8.45
C PRO A 12 13.65 -1.90 9.64
N PHE A 13 13.03 -3.09 9.61
CA PHE A 13 13.18 -4.08 10.67
C PHE A 13 14.59 -4.70 10.72
N GLU A 14 15.27 -4.85 9.59
CA GLU A 14 16.66 -5.32 9.53
C GLU A 14 17.60 -4.27 10.14
N ARG A 15 17.34 -2.99 9.85
CA ARG A 15 18.07 -1.88 10.46
C ARG A 15 17.89 -1.87 11.98
N LEU A 16 16.67 -2.15 12.46
CA LEU A 16 16.42 -2.26 13.90
C LEU A 16 17.09 -3.49 14.52
N ALA A 17 17.11 -4.63 13.82
CA ALA A 17 17.80 -5.83 14.28
C ALA A 17 19.30 -5.57 14.44
N ALA A 18 19.92 -4.89 13.46
CA ALA A 18 21.33 -4.48 13.53
C ALA A 18 21.61 -3.55 14.73
N LEU A 19 20.72 -2.57 14.99
CA LEU A 19 20.84 -1.68 16.16
C LEU A 19 20.71 -2.43 17.49
N LYS A 20 20.01 -3.56 17.53
CA LYS A 20 19.81 -4.37 18.73
C LYS A 20 20.87 -5.45 18.94
N ALA A 21 21.77 -5.68 17.99
CA ALA A 21 22.65 -6.86 17.97
C ALA A 21 23.56 -7.03 19.21
N GLY A 22 23.83 -5.94 19.96
CA GLY A 22 24.63 -5.96 21.19
C GLY A 22 23.83 -5.80 22.48
N VAL A 23 22.49 -5.79 22.43
CA VAL A 23 21.63 -5.53 23.59
C VAL A 23 21.03 -6.84 24.08
N THR A 24 21.37 -7.23 25.31
CA THR A 24 20.76 -8.39 25.97
C THR A 24 19.53 -7.92 26.76
N PRO A 25 18.31 -8.36 26.39
CA PRO A 25 17.11 -8.04 27.17
C PRO A 25 17.12 -8.79 28.51
N PRO A 26 16.47 -8.26 29.57
CA PRO A 26 16.31 -8.97 30.84
C PRO A 26 15.61 -10.31 30.65
N ALA A 27 16.15 -11.38 31.24
CA ALA A 27 15.69 -12.75 31.01
C ALA A 27 14.32 -13.03 31.65
N GLU A 28 14.00 -12.29 32.71
CA GLU A 28 12.78 -12.39 33.49
C GLU A 28 11.56 -11.69 32.85
N LEU A 29 11.77 -10.92 31.77
CA LEU A 29 10.71 -10.16 31.10
C LEU A 29 10.35 -10.76 29.74
N LYS A 30 9.05 -10.92 29.50
CA LYS A 30 8.53 -11.34 28.19
C LYS A 30 8.77 -10.25 27.14
N HIS A 31 9.32 -10.64 25.99
CA HIS A 31 9.49 -9.73 24.86
C HIS A 31 8.14 -9.22 24.33
N VAL A 32 8.03 -7.91 24.09
CA VAL A 32 6.85 -7.26 23.49
C VAL A 32 7.24 -6.67 22.13
N PRO A 33 6.95 -7.36 21.00
CA PRO A 33 7.30 -6.87 19.67
C PRO A 33 6.28 -5.85 19.18
N LEU A 34 6.64 -4.56 19.20
CA LEU A 34 5.80 -3.45 18.68
C LEU A 34 6.31 -2.90 17.34
N THR A 35 7.23 -3.62 16.69
CA THR A 35 8.03 -3.11 15.57
C THR A 35 7.55 -3.61 14.21
N ILE A 36 6.68 -4.61 14.20
CA ILE A 36 6.15 -5.25 13.01
C ILE A 36 4.66 -4.94 12.91
N GLY A 37 4.24 -4.39 11.77
CA GLY A 37 2.84 -4.03 11.50
C GLY A 37 1.99 -5.23 11.07
N GLU A 38 2.07 -6.35 11.78
CA GLU A 38 1.32 -7.57 11.49
C GLU A 38 0.18 -7.76 12.51
N PRO A 39 -1.08 -7.95 12.07
CA PRO A 39 -2.19 -8.16 12.99
C PRO A 39 -2.03 -9.47 13.77
N GLN A 40 -2.24 -9.41 15.09
CA GLN A 40 -2.14 -10.57 15.99
C GLN A 40 -3.51 -11.21 16.30
N HIS A 41 -4.59 -10.66 15.73
CA HIS A 41 -5.93 -11.21 15.91
C HIS A 41 -6.14 -12.41 14.99
N ALA A 42 -6.92 -13.39 15.46
CA ALA A 42 -7.32 -14.52 14.62
C ALA A 42 -8.05 -14.00 13.36
N PRO A 43 -7.82 -14.61 12.19
CA PRO A 43 -8.58 -14.28 11.00
C PRO A 43 -10.07 -14.52 11.21
N PHE A 44 -10.90 -13.82 10.42
CA PHE A 44 -12.35 -13.97 10.51
C PHE A 44 -12.77 -15.41 10.15
N ALA A 45 -13.38 -16.12 11.11
CA ALA A 45 -13.64 -17.56 11.01
C ALA A 45 -14.47 -17.94 9.78
N ALA A 46 -15.47 -17.15 9.41
CA ALA A 46 -16.30 -17.44 8.23
C ALA A 46 -15.50 -17.34 6.92
N ALA A 47 -14.52 -16.42 6.83
CA ALA A 47 -13.64 -16.35 5.66
C ALA A 47 -12.75 -17.60 5.53
N LEU A 48 -12.27 -18.13 6.66
CA LEU A 48 -11.51 -19.38 6.69
C LEU A 48 -12.37 -20.57 6.28
N ALA A 49 -13.61 -20.65 6.78
CA ALA A 49 -14.55 -21.71 6.42
C ALA A 49 -14.89 -21.69 4.92
N THR A 50 -15.16 -20.51 4.35
CA THR A 50 -15.38 -20.35 2.90
C THR A 50 -14.16 -20.80 2.10
N LEU A 51 -12.95 -20.38 2.50
CA LEU A 51 -11.72 -20.80 1.82
C LEU A 51 -11.59 -22.33 1.81
N GLN A 52 -11.82 -22.97 2.95
CA GLN A 52 -11.76 -24.43 3.08
C GLN A 52 -12.77 -25.14 2.18
N ALA A 53 -14.01 -24.64 2.13
CA ALA A 53 -15.07 -25.20 1.29
C ALA A 53 -14.73 -25.18 -0.21
N HIS A 54 -13.97 -24.16 -0.66
CA HIS A 54 -13.63 -23.96 -2.07
C HIS A 54 -12.18 -24.38 -2.44
N LEU A 55 -11.44 -25.03 -1.54
CA LEU A 55 -10.08 -25.55 -1.84
C LEU A 55 -10.01 -26.41 -3.12
N PRO A 56 -10.98 -27.27 -3.45
CA PRO A 56 -10.94 -28.07 -4.68
C PRO A 56 -10.89 -27.24 -5.97
N GLU A 57 -11.34 -25.98 -5.94
CA GLU A 57 -11.35 -25.09 -7.10
C GLU A 57 -9.99 -24.48 -7.43
N MET A 58 -9.01 -24.58 -6.52
CA MET A 58 -7.66 -24.02 -6.68
C MET A 58 -6.86 -24.62 -7.85
N ALA A 59 -7.27 -25.78 -8.37
CA ALA A 59 -6.66 -26.39 -9.55
C ALA A 59 -6.97 -25.64 -10.86
N ARG A 60 -7.87 -24.65 -10.83
CA ARG A 60 -8.28 -23.87 -12.00
C ARG A 60 -7.52 -22.55 -12.08
N TYR A 61 -7.09 -22.20 -13.28
CA TYR A 61 -6.57 -20.86 -13.54
C TYR A 61 -7.72 -19.83 -13.51
N PRO A 62 -7.68 -18.84 -12.62
CA PRO A 62 -8.68 -17.78 -12.61
C PRO A 62 -8.48 -16.84 -13.81
N ALA A 63 -9.55 -16.20 -14.25
CA ALA A 63 -9.44 -15.11 -15.20
C ALA A 63 -8.67 -13.94 -14.57
N THR A 64 -7.80 -13.28 -15.34
CA THR A 64 -6.99 -12.14 -14.87
C THR A 64 -7.83 -10.99 -14.31
N ALA A 65 -9.00 -10.76 -14.90
CA ALA A 65 -9.94 -9.73 -14.42
C ALA A 65 -10.61 -10.11 -13.08
N GLY A 66 -10.50 -11.36 -12.65
CA GLY A 66 -11.24 -11.93 -11.53
C GLY A 66 -12.69 -12.28 -11.88
N MET A 67 -13.42 -12.78 -10.88
CA MET A 67 -14.84 -13.11 -11.01
C MET A 67 -15.71 -11.85 -10.99
N PRO A 68 -16.76 -11.76 -11.83
CA PRO A 68 -17.71 -10.64 -11.79
C PRO A 68 -18.32 -10.43 -10.39
N GLU A 69 -18.64 -11.52 -9.68
CA GLU A 69 -19.21 -11.48 -8.33
C GLU A 69 -18.25 -10.82 -7.33
N LEU A 70 -16.95 -11.10 -7.44
CA LEU A 70 -15.93 -10.48 -6.61
C LEU A 70 -15.78 -8.99 -6.92
N ARG A 71 -15.74 -8.62 -8.20
CA ARG A 71 -15.66 -7.20 -8.61
C ARG A 71 -16.86 -6.40 -8.10
N ASN A 72 -18.07 -6.95 -8.24
CA ASN A 72 -19.30 -6.35 -7.73
C ASN A 72 -19.29 -6.21 -6.19
N ALA A 73 -18.82 -7.24 -5.48
CA ALA A 73 -18.71 -7.19 -4.01
C ALA A 73 -17.73 -6.09 -3.54
N ILE A 74 -16.58 -5.97 -4.21
CA ILE A 74 -15.58 -4.93 -3.93
C ILE A 74 -16.17 -3.54 -4.21
N ALA A 75 -16.78 -3.34 -5.39
CA ALA A 75 -17.39 -2.07 -5.77
C ALA A 75 -18.48 -1.65 -4.76
N GLY A 76 -19.38 -2.59 -4.42
CA GLY A 76 -20.44 -2.35 -3.43
C GLY A 76 -19.89 -2.02 -2.04
N TRP A 77 -18.85 -2.72 -1.58
CA TRP A 77 -18.20 -2.40 -0.31
C TRP A 77 -17.58 -1.00 -0.33
N ALA A 78 -16.83 -0.66 -1.39
CA ALA A 78 -16.16 0.63 -1.52
C ALA A 78 -17.18 1.79 -1.59
N SER A 79 -18.25 1.62 -2.37
CA SER A 79 -19.36 2.59 -2.44
C SER A 79 -20.02 2.81 -1.08
N ARG A 80 -20.33 1.75 -0.32
CA ARG A 80 -20.91 1.90 1.03
C ARG A 80 -19.92 2.52 2.01
N ARG A 81 -18.65 2.11 1.97
CA ARG A 81 -17.63 2.51 2.95
C ARG A 81 -17.16 3.95 2.76
N PHE A 82 -17.10 4.42 1.51
CA PHE A 82 -16.54 5.72 1.14
C PHE A 82 -17.56 6.67 0.49
N GLY A 83 -18.82 6.25 0.31
CA GLY A 83 -19.85 7.07 -0.31
C GLY A 83 -19.62 7.32 -1.82
N LEU A 84 -18.99 6.38 -2.53
CA LEU A 84 -18.70 6.53 -3.95
C LEU A 84 -19.95 6.31 -4.80
N THR A 85 -20.25 7.26 -5.68
CA THR A 85 -21.31 7.16 -6.68
C THR A 85 -20.73 6.72 -8.02
N GLY A 86 -21.27 5.66 -8.62
CA GLY A 86 -20.93 5.24 -9.99
C GLY A 86 -19.59 4.52 -10.16
N LEU A 87 -19.13 3.78 -9.15
CA LEU A 87 -17.94 2.91 -9.29
C LEU A 87 -18.28 1.72 -10.20
N ASP A 88 -17.70 1.69 -11.39
CA ASP A 88 -17.92 0.64 -12.39
C ASP A 88 -17.05 -0.61 -12.07
N PRO A 89 -17.66 -1.74 -11.71
CA PRO A 89 -16.92 -2.95 -11.37
C PRO A 89 -16.14 -3.54 -12.54
N GLU A 90 -16.54 -3.33 -13.79
CA GLU A 90 -15.88 -3.94 -14.95
C GLU A 90 -14.64 -3.16 -15.39
N HIS A 91 -14.67 -1.83 -15.24
CA HIS A 91 -13.60 -0.96 -15.75
C HIS A 91 -12.74 -0.30 -14.64
N GLN A 92 -13.21 -0.27 -13.39
CA GLN A 92 -12.57 0.46 -12.30
C GLN A 92 -12.19 -0.43 -11.10
N VAL A 93 -12.42 -1.75 -11.19
CA VAL A 93 -12.06 -2.71 -10.13
C VAL A 93 -11.23 -3.86 -10.71
N LEU A 94 -10.04 -4.04 -10.16
CA LEU A 94 -9.17 -5.17 -10.48
C LEU A 94 -8.73 -5.88 -9.18
N PRO A 95 -9.15 -7.14 -8.94
CA PRO A 95 -8.64 -7.95 -7.85
C PRO A 95 -7.15 -8.25 -8.01
N VAL A 96 -6.41 -8.28 -6.90
CA VAL A 96 -4.94 -8.43 -6.89
C VAL A 96 -4.51 -9.33 -5.74
N ASN A 97 -3.38 -10.03 -5.90
CA ASN A 97 -2.78 -10.93 -4.91
C ASN A 97 -2.02 -10.16 -3.82
N GLY A 98 -2.65 -9.12 -3.28
CA GLY A 98 -2.07 -8.23 -2.28
C GLY A 98 -1.68 -6.86 -2.83
N THR A 99 -1.73 -5.87 -1.95
CA THR A 99 -1.56 -4.46 -2.31
C THR A 99 -0.14 -4.11 -2.70
N ARG A 100 0.86 -4.86 -2.20
CA ARG A 100 2.28 -4.64 -2.54
C ARG A 100 2.54 -4.80 -4.03
N GLU A 101 2.10 -5.91 -4.60
CA GLU A 101 2.26 -6.22 -6.02
C GLU A 101 1.46 -5.26 -6.89
N ALA A 102 0.24 -4.94 -6.46
CA ALA A 102 -0.64 -4.01 -7.16
C ALA A 102 -0.02 -2.61 -7.28
N ILE A 103 0.51 -2.06 -6.19
CA ILE A 103 1.18 -0.75 -6.19
C ILE A 103 2.40 -0.77 -7.11
N PHE A 104 3.21 -1.82 -7.02
CA PHE A 104 4.39 -1.97 -7.88
C PHE A 104 3.99 -2.02 -9.37
N ALA A 105 3.09 -2.92 -9.74
CA ALA A 105 2.64 -3.08 -11.12
C ALA A 105 1.96 -1.81 -11.65
N PHE A 106 1.14 -1.14 -10.84
CA PHE A 106 0.45 0.09 -11.24
C PHE A 106 1.43 1.22 -11.56
N VAL A 107 2.46 1.42 -10.75
CA VAL A 107 3.49 2.45 -11.03
C VAL A 107 4.18 2.16 -12.37
N GLN A 108 4.48 0.90 -12.65
CA GLN A 108 5.11 0.49 -13.91
C GLN A 108 4.19 0.70 -15.12
N ALA A 109 2.88 0.45 -14.96
CA ALA A 109 1.89 0.66 -16.01
C ALA A 109 1.54 2.14 -16.25
N ALA A 110 1.55 2.97 -15.20
CA ALA A 110 1.15 4.37 -15.28
C ALA A 110 2.27 5.30 -15.76
N LEU A 111 3.54 4.91 -15.59
CA LEU A 111 4.68 5.75 -15.95
C LEU A 111 5.20 5.42 -17.35
N ASP A 112 4.99 6.37 -18.27
CA ASP A 112 5.68 6.38 -19.55
C ASP A 112 7.17 6.71 -19.33
N ARG A 113 8.03 5.77 -19.75
CA ARG A 113 9.47 5.83 -19.56
C ARG A 113 10.19 6.72 -20.56
N THR A 114 9.53 7.09 -21.65
CA THR A 114 10.12 7.92 -22.72
C THR A 114 10.12 9.40 -22.39
N ARG A 115 9.43 9.80 -21.31
CA ARG A 115 9.33 11.18 -20.85
C ARG A 115 9.73 11.33 -19.38
N PRO A 116 10.26 12.49 -18.98
CA PRO A 116 10.51 12.78 -17.57
C PRO A 116 9.21 12.69 -16.76
N ALA A 117 9.21 11.89 -15.70
CA ALA A 117 8.10 11.77 -14.78
C ALA A 117 8.58 11.94 -13.33
N ARG A 118 7.74 12.53 -12.48
CA ARG A 118 8.01 12.67 -11.05
C ARG A 118 6.88 12.06 -10.24
N VAL A 119 7.23 11.24 -9.26
CA VAL A 119 6.29 10.64 -8.32
C VAL A 119 6.44 11.33 -6.98
N ALA A 120 5.35 11.94 -6.50
CA ALA A 120 5.29 12.54 -5.18
C ALA A 120 4.99 11.47 -4.12
N VAL A 121 5.83 11.39 -3.09
CA VAL A 121 5.68 10.44 -1.99
C VAL A 121 5.72 11.20 -0.66
N PRO A 122 4.85 10.89 0.32
CA PRO A 122 4.93 11.49 1.66
C PRO A 122 6.29 11.20 2.32
N ASN A 123 6.68 11.97 3.33
CA ASN A 123 7.84 11.65 4.18
C ASN A 123 7.47 11.89 5.65
N PRO A 124 7.45 10.85 6.51
CA PRO A 124 7.84 9.47 6.24
C PRO A 124 6.86 8.69 5.35
N PHE A 125 7.32 7.57 4.76
CA PHE A 125 6.57 6.76 3.81
C PHE A 125 6.65 5.25 4.05
N TYR A 126 5.72 4.54 3.43
CA TYR A 126 5.73 3.09 3.33
C TYR A 126 6.76 2.65 2.28
N GLN A 127 7.67 1.74 2.65
CA GLN A 127 8.84 1.36 1.85
C GLN A 127 8.50 0.86 0.43
N ILE A 128 7.31 0.32 0.18
CA ILE A 128 6.92 -0.11 -1.17
C ILE A 128 6.81 1.08 -2.14
N TYR A 129 6.58 2.30 -1.65
CA TYR A 129 6.69 3.51 -2.48
C TYR A 129 8.14 3.84 -2.87
N GLU A 130 9.13 3.23 -2.20
CA GLU A 130 10.55 3.41 -2.50
C GLU A 130 10.96 2.69 -3.78
N ALA A 131 10.24 1.62 -4.18
CA ALA A 131 10.57 0.83 -5.35
C ALA A 131 10.83 1.76 -6.55
N PRO A 132 12.09 1.86 -7.01
CA PRO A 132 12.40 2.75 -8.10
C PRO A 132 11.62 2.25 -9.31
N PRO A 133 10.91 3.12 -10.05
CA PRO A 133 10.55 2.76 -11.40
C PRO A 133 11.85 2.38 -12.10
N TYR A 134 11.85 1.25 -12.82
CA TYR A 134 13.02 0.72 -13.53
C TYR A 134 13.56 1.68 -14.63
N SER A 135 13.15 2.94 -14.64
CA SER A 135 13.48 3.98 -15.62
C SER A 135 14.50 5.00 -15.06
N PRO A 136 15.66 5.18 -15.73
CA PRO A 136 16.68 6.15 -15.31
C PRO A 136 16.24 7.63 -15.44
N ALA A 137 15.09 7.92 -16.06
CA ALA A 137 14.56 9.28 -16.26
C ALA A 137 13.54 9.75 -15.20
N ALA A 138 13.13 8.87 -14.28
CA ALA A 138 12.16 9.20 -13.25
C ALA A 138 12.87 9.72 -11.99
N SER A 139 12.57 10.94 -11.56
CA SER A 139 13.11 11.53 -10.33
C SER A 139 12.03 11.63 -9.26
N ARG A 140 12.34 11.21 -8.03
CA ARG A 140 11.41 11.33 -6.89
C ARG A 140 11.48 12.74 -6.30
N SER A 141 10.33 13.31 -5.97
CA SER A 141 10.24 14.45 -5.05
C SER A 141 9.59 13.98 -3.75
N THR A 142 10.23 14.26 -2.62
CA THR A 142 9.65 14.02 -1.30
C THR A 142 9.02 15.31 -0.80
N SER A 143 7.86 15.21 -0.16
CA SER A 143 7.27 16.33 0.58
C SER A 143 7.47 16.06 2.07
N THR A 144 8.35 16.83 2.70
CA THR A 144 8.64 16.72 4.14
C THR A 144 7.46 17.25 4.95
N ALA A 145 6.88 16.40 5.80
CA ALA A 145 5.99 16.89 6.84
C ALA A 145 6.84 17.52 7.97
N ALA A 146 6.77 18.84 8.14
CA ALA A 146 7.41 19.49 9.29
C ALA A 146 6.71 19.09 10.60
N PRO A 147 7.40 19.05 11.75
CA PRO A 147 6.85 18.55 13.02
C PRO A 147 5.65 19.35 13.56
N ARG A 148 5.35 20.53 12.98
CA ARG A 148 4.18 21.36 13.29
C ARG A 148 3.24 21.57 12.09
N THR A 149 3.50 20.93 10.95
CA THR A 149 2.74 21.15 9.72
C THR A 149 1.78 20.00 9.48
N THR A 150 0.50 20.36 9.40
CA THR A 150 -0.62 19.49 9.02
C THR A 150 -0.26 18.68 7.78
N PHE A 151 -0.16 17.35 7.91
CA PHE A 151 -0.14 16.44 6.76
C PHE A 151 -1.31 16.82 5.86
N ALA A 152 -1.01 17.23 4.62
CA ALA A 152 -2.04 17.65 3.66
C ALA A 152 -2.97 16.45 3.40
N ARG A 153 -4.12 16.55 4.04
CA ARG A 153 -5.19 15.59 4.26
C ARG A 153 -5.88 15.40 2.85
N THR A 154 -5.67 14.31 2.07
CA THR A 154 -6.44 13.96 0.84
C THR A 154 -7.82 13.32 1.14
N SER A 155 -8.82 13.35 0.24
CA SER A 155 -10.22 12.97 0.54
C SER A 155 -10.49 11.47 0.73
N THR A 156 -9.47 10.64 0.59
CA THR A 156 -9.53 9.20 0.92
C THR A 156 -9.27 9.04 2.42
N PRO A 157 -10.01 8.24 3.21
CA PRO A 157 -9.63 7.92 4.58
C PRO A 157 -8.41 6.98 4.56
N TYR A 158 -7.25 7.55 4.25
CA TYR A 158 -5.96 6.88 4.21
C TYR A 158 -5.23 7.24 5.50
N GLN A 159 -4.89 6.22 6.30
CA GLN A 159 -3.92 6.39 7.38
C GLN A 159 -2.53 6.11 6.81
N PRO A 160 -1.62 7.11 6.80
CA PRO A 160 -0.27 6.91 6.33
C PRO A 160 0.47 5.96 7.27
N ILE A 161 1.19 5.02 6.67
CA ILE A 161 2.15 4.17 7.35
C ILE A 161 3.55 4.66 6.94
N PRO A 162 4.40 5.10 7.89
CA PRO A 162 4.10 5.38 9.31
C PRO A 162 3.43 6.76 9.49
N GLY A 163 2.55 6.93 10.50
CA GLY A 163 1.98 8.24 10.84
C GLY A 163 0.57 8.23 11.45
N GLY A 164 -0.26 7.23 11.16
CA GLY A 164 -1.52 6.93 11.89
C GLY A 164 -2.65 7.98 11.83
N ARG A 165 -2.48 9.10 11.12
CA ARG A 165 -3.45 10.22 11.08
C ARG A 165 -4.32 10.22 9.81
N SER A 166 -5.63 10.41 9.96
CA SER A 166 -6.59 10.41 8.83
C SER A 166 -6.75 11.76 8.13
N SER A 167 -7.10 11.74 6.84
CA SER A 167 -7.20 12.92 5.96
C SER A 167 -8.58 13.63 5.82
N SER A 168 -8.62 14.92 5.41
CA SER A 168 -9.71 15.96 5.51
C SER A 168 -10.14 16.42 4.15
N SER A 169 -11.38 16.88 4.06
CA SER A 169 -11.95 17.51 2.87
C SER A 169 -11.23 18.79 2.40
N SER A 170 -10.64 19.60 3.29
CA SER A 170 -10.11 20.93 2.94
C SER A 170 -8.79 20.87 2.15
N SER A 171 -7.91 19.96 2.53
CA SER A 171 -6.58 19.78 1.95
C SER A 171 -6.58 18.86 0.72
N ALA A 172 -7.62 18.06 0.51
CA ALA A 172 -7.81 17.29 -0.71
C ALA A 172 -7.95 18.22 -1.92
N ARG A 173 -8.69 19.32 -1.73
CA ARG A 173 -8.90 20.35 -2.77
C ARG A 173 -7.63 21.10 -3.15
N ARG A 174 -6.59 21.13 -2.30
CA ARG A 174 -5.30 21.75 -2.63
C ARG A 174 -4.37 20.84 -3.45
N ALA A 175 -4.61 19.53 -3.42
CA ALA A 175 -3.82 18.55 -4.17
C ALA A 175 -4.40 18.26 -5.56
N THR A 176 -5.65 18.64 -5.81
CA THR A 176 -6.28 18.55 -7.14
C THR A 176 -6.01 19.84 -7.91
N PRO A 177 -5.39 19.80 -9.11
CA PRO A 177 -5.31 20.98 -9.94
C PRO A 177 -6.73 21.48 -10.28
N PRO A 178 -6.96 22.80 -10.42
CA PRO A 178 -8.26 23.31 -10.82
C PRO A 178 -8.65 22.68 -12.17
N ALA A 179 -9.92 22.27 -12.29
CA ALA A 179 -10.47 21.78 -13.55
C ALA A 179 -10.23 22.85 -14.63
N ARG A 180 -9.61 22.44 -15.75
CA ARG A 180 -9.51 23.25 -16.95
C ARG A 180 -10.86 23.33 -17.66
#